data_AF-A0A6B3I7Q7-F1
#
_entry.id   AF-A0A6B3I7Q7-F1
#
_cell.length_a   1.000
_cell.length_b   1.000
_cell.length_c   1.000
_cell.angle_alpha   90.00
_cell.angle_beta   90.00
_cell.angle_gamma   90.00
#
_symmetry.space_group_name_H-M   'P 1'
#
loop_
_entity.id
_entity.type
_entity.pdbx_description
1 polymer ?
#
loop_
_entity_poly.entity_id
_entity_poly.type
_entity_poly.pdbx_seq_one_letter_code
_entity_poly.pdbx_strand_id
1 'polypeptide(L)'
;LRTGAAELAARLPDADVLLVWDFTSDAVREAWPGDGPRPRWVHAASAGVDRLLCPELAASDTVLTNARGIFERPVAEYVAGLVLAFAKDLPTTLALQREHRWHHREGQQVAGSRAVVVGAGPIGREIT
;
A
#
# COMPACT_ATOMS: atom_id res chain seq x y z
N LEU A 1 -10.39 16.71 3.73
CA LEU A 1 -11.77 16.44 3.26
C LEU A 1 -11.75 15.08 2.57
N ARG A 2 -12.59 14.14 3.00
CA ARG A 2 -12.83 12.89 2.26
C ARG A 2 -14.04 13.12 1.37
N THR A 3 -13.84 13.12 0.05
CA THR A 3 -14.92 13.22 -0.93
C THR A 3 -15.61 11.86 -1.02
N GLY A 4 -16.94 11.83 -0.87
CA GLY A 4 -17.74 10.61 -1.04
C GLY A 4 -17.97 10.26 -2.52
N ALA A 5 -18.41 9.03 -2.80
CA ALA A 5 -18.61 8.56 -4.18
C ALA A 5 -19.57 9.45 -5.00
N ALA A 6 -20.69 9.87 -4.41
CA ALA A 6 -21.68 10.71 -5.11
C ALA A 6 -21.12 12.10 -5.48
N GLU A 7 -20.38 12.71 -4.56
CA GLU A 7 -19.74 14.01 -4.80
C GLU A 7 -18.64 13.88 -5.87
N LEU A 8 -17.86 12.80 -5.83
CA LEU A 8 -16.86 12.50 -6.84
C LEU A 8 -17.51 12.30 -8.22
N ALA A 9 -18.58 11.49 -8.31
CA ALA A 9 -19.28 11.20 -9.56
C ALA A 9 -19.79 12.48 -10.24
N ALA A 10 -20.30 13.43 -9.45
CA ALA A 10 -20.76 14.72 -9.96
C ALA A 10 -19.63 15.62 -10.51
N ARG A 11 -18.37 15.35 -10.16
CA ARG A 11 -17.19 16.14 -10.57
C ARG A 11 -16.36 15.50 -11.67
N LEU A 12 -16.44 14.17 -11.83
CA LEU A 12 -15.68 13.43 -12.85
C LEU A 12 -15.87 13.97 -14.28
N PRO A 13 -17.07 14.39 -14.72
CA PRO A 13 -17.26 14.95 -16.07
C PRO A 13 -16.49 16.25 -16.33
N ASP A 14 -16.24 17.06 -15.30
CA ASP A 14 -15.57 18.35 -15.44
C ASP A 14 -14.05 18.26 -15.23
N ALA A 15 -13.53 17.08 -14.88
CA ALA A 15 -12.14 16.90 -14.50
C ALA A 15 -11.30 16.32 -15.65
N ASP A 16 -10.19 16.99 -15.97
CA ASP A 16 -9.17 16.43 -16.88
C ASP A 16 -8.28 15.39 -16.19
N VAL A 17 -8.03 15.59 -14.89
CA VAL A 17 -7.11 14.80 -14.07
C VAL A 17 -7.73 14.49 -12.71
N LEU A 18 -7.54 13.26 -12.23
CA LEU A 18 -7.90 12.84 -10.88
C LEU A 18 -6.67 12.36 -10.11
N LEU A 19 -6.35 13.02 -9.00
CA LEU A 19 -5.37 12.53 -8.04
C LEU A 19 -6.07 11.76 -6.92
N VAL A 20 -5.76 10.47 -6.79
CA VAL A 20 -6.31 9.61 -5.75
C VAL A 20 -5.32 9.50 -4.61
N TRP A 21 -5.58 10.26 -3.54
CA TRP A 21 -4.76 10.25 -2.34
C TRP A 21 -5.21 9.18 -1.32
N ASP A 22 -6.53 8.98 -1.19
CA ASP A 22 -7.09 7.95 -0.33
C ASP A 22 -7.30 6.65 -1.13
N PHE A 23 -6.21 5.91 -1.33
CA PHE A 23 -6.21 4.63 -2.04
C PHE A 23 -6.90 3.49 -1.26
N THR A 24 -7.37 3.76 -0.03
CA THR A 24 -8.16 2.80 0.76
C THR A 24 -9.66 2.92 0.53
N SER A 25 -10.09 4.00 -0.13
CA SER A 25 -11.49 4.28 -0.45
C SER A 25 -11.96 3.54 -1.70
N ASP A 26 -13.21 3.06 -1.68
CA ASP A 26 -13.88 2.50 -2.86
C ASP A 26 -14.59 3.58 -3.69
N ALA A 27 -14.52 4.86 -3.30
CA ALA A 27 -15.26 5.96 -3.92
C ALA A 27 -14.98 6.11 -5.42
N VAL A 28 -13.75 5.89 -5.89
CA VAL A 28 -13.42 5.95 -7.32
C VAL A 28 -14.16 4.87 -8.09
N ARG A 29 -14.09 3.62 -7.61
CA ARG A 29 -14.78 2.47 -8.20
C ARG A 29 -16.29 2.68 -8.22
N GLU A 30 -16.86 3.24 -7.17
CA GLU A 30 -18.30 3.51 -7.06
C GLU A 30 -18.75 4.69 -7.93
N ALA A 31 -17.90 5.70 -8.08
CA ALA A 31 -18.20 6.91 -8.86
C ALA A 31 -17.97 6.74 -10.36
N TRP A 32 -17.15 5.76 -10.76
CA TRP A 32 -16.76 5.59 -12.16
C TRP A 32 -17.91 5.18 -13.09
N PRO A 33 -18.80 4.25 -12.70
CA PRO A 33 -19.99 3.94 -13.47
C PRO A 33 -20.94 5.14 -13.46
N GLY A 34 -21.09 5.80 -14.61
CA GLY A 34 -21.98 6.95 -14.75
C GLY A 34 -21.81 7.63 -16.10
N ASP A 35 -22.68 8.60 -16.35
CA ASP A 35 -22.68 9.32 -17.62
C ASP A 35 -21.59 10.40 -17.67
N GLY A 36 -21.39 10.93 -18.87
CA GLY A 36 -20.47 12.03 -19.13
C GLY A 36 -19.02 11.60 -19.31
N PRO A 37 -18.16 12.55 -19.71
CA PRO A 37 -16.73 12.31 -19.88
C PRO A 37 -16.06 11.83 -18.58
N ARG A 38 -14.88 11.22 -18.74
CA ARG A 38 -14.01 10.80 -17.64
C ARG A 38 -12.67 11.50 -17.73
N PRO A 39 -11.97 11.70 -16.59
CA PRO A 39 -10.62 12.23 -16.60
C PRO A 39 -9.73 11.45 -17.56
N ARG A 40 -8.92 12.18 -18.32
CA ARG A 40 -7.95 11.59 -19.25
C ARG A 40 -6.80 10.92 -18.50
N TRP A 41 -6.55 11.35 -17.27
CA TRP A 41 -5.49 10.83 -16.43
C TRP A 41 -5.93 10.66 -14.98
N VAL A 42 -5.68 9.48 -14.42
CA VAL A 42 -5.82 9.18 -12.99
C VAL A 42 -4.44 8.81 -12.45
N HIS A 43 -4.04 9.45 -11.34
CA HIS A 43 -2.83 9.11 -10.62
C HIS A 43 -3.16 8.62 -9.21
N ALA A 44 -2.73 7.40 -8.88
CA ALA A 44 -2.83 6.85 -7.54
C ALA A 44 -1.57 7.15 -6.73
N ALA A 45 -1.71 7.81 -5.57
CA ALA A 45 -0.61 8.07 -4.64
C ALA A 45 -0.21 6.82 -3.83
N SER A 46 -0.28 5.64 -4.44
CA SER A 46 -0.02 4.32 -3.88
C SER A 46 0.76 3.45 -4.86
N ALA A 47 1.36 2.37 -4.37
CA ALA A 47 1.98 1.36 -5.24
C ALA A 47 0.93 0.46 -5.92
N GLY A 48 -0.11 0.04 -5.19
CA GLY A 48 -1.21 -0.77 -5.70
C GLY A 48 -2.36 0.08 -6.23
N VAL A 49 -3.09 -0.45 -7.20
CA VAL A 49 -4.29 0.19 -7.79
C VAL A 49 -5.52 -0.70 -7.73
N ASP A 50 -5.41 -1.88 -7.10
CA ASP A 50 -6.44 -2.93 -7.07
C ASP A 50 -7.79 -2.43 -6.53
N ARG A 51 -7.76 -1.51 -5.57
CA ARG A 51 -8.95 -0.86 -4.99
C ARG A 51 -9.63 0.11 -5.94
N LEU A 52 -8.89 0.71 -6.87
CA LEU A 52 -9.38 1.68 -7.85
C LEU A 52 -9.96 0.99 -9.08
N LEU A 53 -9.37 -0.15 -9.47
CA LEU A 53 -9.77 -0.86 -10.66
C LEU A 53 -11.22 -1.36 -10.57
N CYS A 54 -11.97 -1.05 -11.62
CA CYS A 54 -13.29 -1.56 -11.95
C CYS A 54 -13.38 -1.80 -13.47
N PRO A 55 -14.33 -2.63 -13.95
CA PRO A 55 -14.47 -2.92 -15.38
C PRO A 55 -14.58 -1.65 -16.24
N GLU A 56 -15.29 -0.64 -15.77
CA GLU A 56 -15.55 0.60 -16.49
C GLU A 56 -14.30 1.48 -16.60
N LEU A 57 -13.47 1.54 -15.54
CA LEU A 57 -12.18 2.24 -15.58
C LEU A 57 -11.17 1.47 -16.44
N ALA A 58 -11.19 0.14 -16.39
CA ALA A 58 -10.31 -0.69 -17.20
C ALA A 58 -10.65 -0.63 -18.71
N ALA A 59 -11.92 -0.36 -19.04
CA ALA A 59 -12.41 -0.25 -20.40
C ALA A 59 -12.37 1.18 -20.96
N SER A 60 -12.00 2.20 -20.16
CA SER A 60 -11.95 3.58 -20.62
C SER A 60 -10.62 3.96 -21.27
N ASP A 61 -10.61 5.06 -22.03
CA ASP A 61 -9.38 5.68 -22.57
C ASP A 61 -8.55 6.43 -21.52
N THR A 62 -8.91 6.29 -20.24
CA THR A 62 -8.23 6.97 -19.13
C THR A 62 -6.88 6.31 -18.86
N VAL A 63 -5.82 7.13 -18.87
CA VAL A 63 -4.50 6.66 -18.43
C VAL A 63 -4.50 6.55 -16.91
N LEU A 64 -4.24 5.36 -16.38
CA LEU A 64 -4.03 5.12 -14.95
C LEU A 64 -2.53 4.96 -14.65
N THR A 65 -2.03 5.78 -13.72
CA THR A 65 -0.66 5.70 -13.21
C THR A 65 -0.65 5.55 -11.70
N ASN A 66 0.48 5.11 -11.14
CA ASN A 66 0.66 4.93 -9.71
C ASN A 66 2.04 5.43 -9.26
N ALA A 67 2.28 5.44 -7.96
CA ALA A 67 3.55 5.85 -7.36
C ALA A 67 4.52 4.67 -7.16
N ARG A 68 4.52 3.71 -8.10
CA ARG A 68 5.54 2.65 -8.14
C ARG A 68 6.94 3.26 -8.24
N GLY A 69 7.92 2.74 -7.50
CA GLY A 69 9.28 3.28 -7.43
C GLY A 69 9.57 4.10 -6.16
N ILE A 70 8.53 4.53 -5.43
CA ILE A 70 8.67 5.39 -4.25
C ILE A 70 8.73 4.61 -2.93
N PHE A 71 8.13 3.41 -2.86
CA PHE A 71 7.89 2.70 -1.61
C PHE A 71 8.79 1.48 -1.38
N GLU A 72 9.55 1.08 -2.39
CA GLU A 72 10.33 -0.16 -2.42
C GLU A 72 11.30 -0.24 -1.24
N ARG A 73 12.17 0.75 -1.11
CA ARG A 73 13.18 0.79 -0.05
C ARG A 73 12.58 0.96 1.35
N PRO A 74 11.67 1.93 1.60
CA PRO A 74 11.02 2.04 2.91
C PRO A 74 10.32 0.75 3.34
N VAL A 75 9.65 0.04 2.41
CA VAL A 75 8.99 -1.23 2.72
C VAL A 75 10.02 -2.33 2.97
N ALA A 76 11.11 -2.41 2.20
CA ALA A 76 12.18 -3.37 2.43
C ALA A 76 12.84 -3.18 3.81
N GLU A 77 13.14 -1.94 4.20
CA GLU A 77 13.66 -1.59 5.52
C GLU A 77 12.68 -1.99 6.64
N TYR A 78 11.39 -1.73 6.45
CA TYR A 78 10.35 -2.13 7.39
C TYR A 78 10.29 -3.67 7.55
N VAL A 79 10.33 -4.42 6.45
CA VAL A 79 10.36 -5.89 6.47
C VAL A 79 11.60 -6.42 7.20
N ALA A 80 12.78 -5.87 6.92
CA ALA A 80 14.01 -6.24 7.62
C ALA A 80 13.91 -5.98 9.15
N GLY A 81 13.33 -4.83 9.53
CA GLY A 81 13.06 -4.49 10.92
C GLY A 81 12.12 -5.49 11.60
N LEU A 82 11.04 -5.90 10.92
CA LEU A 82 10.12 -6.92 11.45
C LEU A 82 10.78 -8.29 11.59
N VAL A 83 11.55 -8.74 10.61
CA VAL A 83 12.28 -10.03 10.68
C VAL A 83 13.19 -10.06 11.91
N LEU A 84 13.93 -8.98 12.17
CA LEU A 84 14.76 -8.86 13.36
C LEU A 84 13.93 -8.79 14.64
N ALA A 85 12.83 -8.02 14.65
CA ALA A 85 11.95 -7.90 15.80
C ALA A 85 11.35 -9.26 16.22
N PHE A 86 10.95 -10.09 15.26
CA PHE A 86 10.50 -11.46 15.52
C PHE A 86 11.63 -12.37 15.98
N ALA A 87 12.78 -12.35 15.29
CA ALA A 87 13.92 -13.19 15.65
C ALA A 87 14.44 -12.89 17.07
N LYS A 88 14.32 -11.65 17.55
CA LYS A 88 14.77 -11.22 18.88
C LYS A 88 13.68 -11.15 19.93
N ASP A 89 12.46 -11.55 19.60
CA ASP A 89 11.30 -11.44 20.49
C ASP A 89 11.21 -10.03 21.12
N LEU A 90 11.35 -9.01 20.26
CA LEU A 90 11.35 -7.62 20.68
C LEU A 90 10.02 -7.21 21.34
N PRO A 91 8.83 -7.66 20.88
CA PRO A 91 7.57 -7.35 21.56
C PRO A 91 7.58 -7.77 23.04
N THR A 92 8.01 -9.00 23.35
CA THR A 92 8.05 -9.47 24.74
C THR A 92 9.18 -8.80 25.52
N THR A 93 10.28 -8.40 24.88
CA THR A 93 11.34 -7.60 25.52
C THR A 93 10.80 -6.26 26.00
N LEU A 94 10.04 -5.55 25.15
CA LEU A 94 9.41 -4.29 25.50
C LEU A 94 8.32 -4.45 26.58
N ALA A 95 7.58 -5.56 26.57
CA ALA A 95 6.60 -5.86 27.62
C ALA A 95 7.28 -6.05 28.99
N LEU A 96 8.32 -6.88 29.07
CA LEU A 96 9.09 -7.10 30.30
C LEU A 96 9.76 -5.82 30.82
N GLN A 97 10.29 -5.01 29.92
CA GLN A 97 10.87 -3.71 30.27
C GLN A 97 9.84 -2.80 30.96
N ARG A 98 8.61 -2.74 30.43
CA ARG A 98 7.50 -1.96 31.03
C ARG A 98 7.09 -2.49 32.41
N GLU A 99 7.25 -3.79 32.64
CA GLU A 99 7.05 -4.42 33.95
C GLU A 99 8.25 -4.26 34.89
N HIS A 100 9.33 -3.59 34.46
CA HIS A 100 10.61 -3.52 35.16
C HIS A 100 11.18 -4.91 35.52
N ARG A 101 10.87 -5.92 34.70
CA ARG A 101 11.25 -7.31 34.94
C ARG A 101 12.43 -7.69 34.06
N TRP A 102 13.52 -8.13 34.70
CA TRP A 102 14.65 -8.74 34.00
C TRP A 102 14.42 -10.25 33.86
N HIS A 103 14.41 -10.75 32.63
CA HIS A 103 14.29 -12.17 32.36
C HIS A 103 15.15 -12.52 31.15
N HIS A 104 16.17 -13.36 31.37
CA HIS A 104 17.02 -13.83 30.29
C HIS A 104 16.24 -14.76 29.36
N ARG A 105 16.42 -14.57 28.06
CA ARG A 105 15.84 -15.39 27.00
C ARG A 105 16.80 -15.47 25.83
N GLU A 106 16.72 -16.57 25.10
CA GLU A 106 17.46 -16.73 23.86
C GLU A 106 16.60 -16.26 22.68
N GLY A 107 17.20 -15.48 21.80
CA GLY A 107 16.60 -15.10 20.51
C GLY A 107 17.14 -15.96 19.39
N GLN A 108 16.38 -16.06 18.30
CA GLN A 108 16.81 -16.73 17.08
C GLN A 108 17.86 -15.90 16.32
N GLN A 109 18.82 -16.56 15.68
CA GLN A 109 19.70 -15.92 14.70
C GLN A 109 19.03 -15.90 13.33
N VAL A 110 19.05 -14.76 12.66
CA VAL A 110 18.59 -14.64 11.26
C VAL A 110 19.65 -15.17 10.31
N ALA A 111 20.94 -14.96 10.63
CA ALA A 111 22.05 -15.53 9.87
C ALA A 111 21.94 -17.06 9.84
N GLY A 112 22.11 -17.65 8.65
CA GLY A 112 21.97 -19.09 8.43
C GLY A 112 20.52 -19.59 8.29
N SER A 113 19.52 -18.73 8.50
CA SER A 113 18.12 -19.07 8.22
C SER A 113 17.80 -18.98 6.72
N ARG A 114 16.61 -19.47 6.34
CA ARG A 114 16.10 -19.42 4.96
C ARG A 114 14.74 -18.74 4.97
N ALA A 115 14.53 -17.84 4.02
CA ALA A 115 13.26 -17.17 3.82
C ALA A 115 12.82 -17.32 2.36
N VAL A 116 11.52 -17.19 2.11
CA VAL A 116 10.92 -17.16 0.78
C VAL A 116 10.19 -15.84 0.62
N VAL A 117 10.49 -15.09 -0.44
CA VAL A 117 9.76 -13.89 -0.82
C VAL A 117 8.71 -14.28 -1.86
N VAL A 118 7.43 -14.10 -1.52
CA VAL A 118 6.31 -14.35 -2.43
C VAL A 118 5.96 -13.06 -3.17
N GLY A 119 6.26 -13.03 -4.47
CA GLY A 119 6.03 -11.88 -5.35
C GLY A 119 7.35 -11.26 -5.84
N ALA A 120 7.64 -11.39 -7.13
CA ALA A 120 8.86 -10.88 -7.76
C ALA A 120 8.76 -9.43 -8.25
N GLY A 121 7.87 -8.65 -7.64
CA GLY A 121 7.69 -7.22 -7.91
C GLY A 121 8.86 -6.38 -7.37
N PRO A 122 8.86 -5.05 -7.59
CA PRO A 122 9.93 -4.16 -7.16
C PRO A 122 10.27 -4.26 -5.66
N ILE A 123 9.24 -4.33 -4.80
CA ILE A 123 9.44 -4.51 -3.35
C ILE A 123 10.13 -5.84 -3.06
N GLY A 124 9.65 -6.94 -3.66
CA GLY A 124 10.25 -8.26 -3.45
C GLY A 124 11.71 -8.32 -3.91
N ARG A 125 12.06 -7.60 -4.98
CA ARG A 125 13.44 -7.47 -5.46
C ARG A 125 14.32 -6.59 -4.58
N GLU A 126 13.78 -5.54 -3.97
CA GLU A 126 14.56 -4.72 -3.02
C GLU A 126 14.83 -5.47 -1.70
N ILE A 127 13.99 -6.47 -1.36
CA ILE A 127 14.18 -7.34 -0.19
C ILE A 127 15.29 -8.38 -0.40
N THR A 128 15.50 -8.86 -1.64
CA THR A 128 16.41 -9.96 -1.99
C THR A 128 17.75 -9.47 -2.53
#